data_AF-A0A3B1B828-F1
#
_entry.id   AF-A0A3B1B828-F1
#
_cell.length_a   1.000
_cell.length_b   1.000
_cell.length_c   1.000
_cell.angle_alpha   90.00
_cell.angle_beta   90.00
_cell.angle_gamma   90.00
#
_symmetry.space_group_name_H-M   'P 1'
#
loop_
_entity.id
_entity.type
_entity.pdbx_description
1 polymer ?
#
loop_
_entity_poly.entity_id
_entity_poly.type
_entity_poly.pdbx_seq_one_letter_code
_entity_poly.pdbx_strand_id
1 'polypeptide(L)'
;VNVRYPRELRDNMEQLKRVLIPTPTGTQIPLALVAELKLRRGPPAIKSENSRPNAWVYVDIKTSDIGGYVANAKEVVKAQVKIPAGYTLVWSGQFEYMERAAERLRIVVPVTLLVIFLLLYFNFRNISEPLVVMLSIPFGLIGGFWLIYWLGFNMSVAVAVGFIALAGVAAEIGVLVLTFIDHEIARRRRDKGGHLNAKEIMEAVHAGTSERVRPIVMTATAIIAGLLPIMWGSATGSSVMQRIAAPMVGGMATVTILSLLVLPVIYGLVLQFQERQLRRRMAKSEVA
;
A
#
# COMPACT_ATOMS: atom_id res chain seq x y z
N VAL A 1 -43.73 -31.50 22.00
CA VAL A 1 -45.12 -31.02 22.17
C VAL A 1 -45.07 -29.69 22.92
N ASN A 2 -45.74 -28.64 22.44
CA ASN A 2 -45.84 -27.33 23.11
C ASN A 2 -47.30 -27.12 23.58
N VAL A 3 -47.49 -26.65 24.81
CA VAL A 3 -48.82 -26.34 25.37
C VAL A 3 -48.93 -24.83 25.52
N ARG A 4 -49.97 -24.23 24.96
CA ARG A 4 -50.16 -22.77 24.96
C ARG A 4 -51.64 -22.42 24.96
N TYR A 5 -52.02 -21.40 25.71
CA TYR A 5 -53.39 -20.87 25.69
C TYR A 5 -53.79 -20.33 24.30
N PRO A 6 -55.10 -20.38 23.97
CA PRO A 6 -55.66 -19.73 22.79
C PRO A 6 -55.25 -18.26 22.68
N ARG A 7 -55.14 -17.78 21.44
CA ARG A 7 -54.64 -16.44 21.12
C ARG A 7 -55.51 -15.33 21.74
N GLU A 8 -56.83 -15.54 21.76
CA GLU A 8 -57.84 -14.60 22.28
C GLU A 8 -57.66 -14.25 23.77
N LEU A 9 -56.96 -15.08 24.53
CA LEU A 9 -56.70 -14.86 25.95
C LEU A 9 -55.42 -14.04 26.20
N ARG A 10 -54.65 -13.72 25.15
CA ARG A 10 -53.30 -13.15 25.26
C ARG A 10 -52.94 -12.13 24.19
N ASP A 11 -53.92 -11.63 23.44
CA ASP A 11 -53.67 -10.65 22.37
C ASP A 11 -53.50 -9.23 22.92
N ASN A 12 -54.06 -8.93 24.10
CA ASN A 12 -53.88 -7.64 24.76
C ASN A 12 -53.70 -7.76 26.27
N MET A 13 -53.24 -6.66 26.88
CA MET A 13 -52.91 -6.59 28.31
C MET A 13 -54.12 -6.88 29.21
N GLU A 14 -55.31 -6.41 28.83
CA GLU A 14 -56.53 -6.58 29.63
C GLU A 14 -57.02 -8.03 29.61
N GLN A 15 -56.92 -8.72 28.48
CA GLN A 15 -57.19 -10.14 28.37
C GLN A 15 -56.20 -10.95 29.19
N LEU A 16 -54.90 -10.62 29.11
CA LEU A 16 -53.84 -11.32 29.83
C LEU A 16 -54.05 -11.27 31.36
N LYS A 17 -54.50 -10.12 31.88
CA LYS A 17 -54.85 -9.93 33.30
C LYS A 17 -55.97 -10.86 33.78
N ARG A 18 -56.91 -11.21 32.90
CA ARG A 18 -58.10 -12.02 33.21
C ARG A 18 -57.89 -13.52 32.99
N VAL A 19 -56.73 -13.94 32.49
CA VAL A 19 -56.42 -15.36 32.28
C VAL A 19 -56.46 -16.09 33.60
N LEU A 20 -57.24 -17.17 33.64
CA LEU A 20 -57.41 -18.00 34.83
C LEU A 20 -56.25 -18.99 34.96
N ILE A 21 -55.62 -18.99 36.12
CA ILE A 21 -54.56 -19.91 36.51
C ILE A 21 -55.03 -20.79 37.68
N PRO A 22 -54.84 -22.12 37.61
CA PRO A 22 -55.19 -23.00 38.71
C PRO A 22 -54.18 -22.86 39.85
N THR A 23 -54.69 -22.73 41.07
CA THR A 23 -53.91 -22.82 42.30
C THR A 23 -53.58 -24.30 42.62
N PRO A 24 -52.58 -24.59 43.45
CA PRO A 24 -52.29 -25.96 43.89
C PRO A 24 -53.48 -26.67 44.55
N THR A 25 -54.44 -25.92 45.09
CA THR A 25 -55.69 -26.41 45.69
C THR A 25 -56.82 -26.61 44.66
N GLY A 26 -56.58 -26.37 43.38
CA GLY A 26 -57.54 -26.55 42.28
C GLY A 26 -58.46 -25.36 41.99
N THR A 27 -58.45 -24.33 42.84
CA THR A 27 -59.22 -23.09 42.63
C THR A 27 -58.62 -22.28 41.47
N GLN A 28 -59.45 -21.71 40.60
CA GLN A 28 -58.97 -20.84 39.52
C GLN A 28 -59.04 -19.36 39.91
N ILE A 29 -57.94 -18.65 39.70
CA ILE A 29 -57.83 -17.21 39.98
C ILE A 29 -57.30 -16.46 38.75
N PRO A 30 -57.72 -15.22 38.47
CA PRO A 30 -57.16 -14.42 37.38
C PRO A 30 -55.71 -14.00 37.68
N LEU A 31 -54.87 -13.93 36.65
CA LEU A 31 -53.44 -13.56 36.73
C LEU A 31 -53.21 -12.22 37.45
N ALA A 32 -54.14 -11.27 37.33
CA ALA A 32 -54.06 -9.97 38.00
C ALA A 32 -54.05 -10.03 39.53
N LEU A 33 -54.53 -11.11 40.16
CA LEU A 33 -54.50 -11.25 41.63
C LEU A 33 -53.12 -11.64 42.17
N VAL A 34 -52.22 -12.13 41.32
CA VAL A 34 -50.89 -12.63 41.73
C VAL A 34 -49.72 -11.90 41.07
N ALA A 35 -49.96 -11.15 40.00
CA ALA A 35 -48.92 -10.43 39.27
C ALA A 35 -49.41 -9.08 38.74
N GLU A 36 -48.54 -8.07 38.86
CA GLU A 36 -48.75 -6.76 38.26
C GLU A 36 -48.10 -6.71 36.86
N LEU A 37 -48.90 -6.41 35.84
CA LEU A 37 -48.44 -6.35 34.46
C LEU A 37 -48.17 -4.91 34.03
N LYS A 38 -46.90 -4.60 33.73
CA LYS A 38 -46.45 -3.27 33.28
C LYS A 38 -45.72 -3.34 31.94
N LEU A 39 -46.09 -2.48 31.01
CA LEU A 39 -45.30 -2.23 29.81
C LEU A 39 -44.09 -1.36 30.17
N ARG A 40 -42.90 -1.87 29.86
CA ARG A 40 -41.62 -1.16 30.04
C ARG A 40 -40.87 -1.19 28.73
N ARG A 41 -40.20 -0.09 28.40
CA ARG A 41 -39.22 -0.06 27.31
C ARG A 41 -37.94 -0.68 27.84
N GLY A 42 -37.45 -1.70 27.15
CA GLY A 42 -36.16 -2.33 27.41
C GLY A 42 -35.28 -2.31 26.16
N PRO A 43 -33.99 -2.63 26.29
CA PRO A 43 -33.12 -2.80 25.14
C PRO A 43 -33.65 -3.95 24.27
N PRO A 44 -33.85 -3.75 22.95
CA PRO A 44 -34.30 -4.81 22.06
C PRO A 44 -33.23 -5.90 21.87
N ALA A 45 -31.96 -5.52 22.01
CA ALA A 45 -30.80 -6.40 22.04
C ALA A 45 -29.69 -5.74 22.86
N ILE A 46 -28.94 -6.56 23.59
CA ILE A 46 -27.70 -6.13 24.26
C ILE A 46 -26.55 -6.70 23.43
N LYS A 47 -25.85 -5.84 22.70
CA LYS A 47 -24.65 -6.23 21.96
C LYS A 47 -23.43 -6.08 22.85
N SER A 48 -22.52 -7.03 22.73
CA SER A 48 -21.25 -7.00 23.44
C SER A 48 -20.14 -7.51 22.53
N GLU A 49 -18.95 -6.97 22.73
CA GLU A 49 -17.73 -7.35 22.02
C GLU A 49 -16.59 -7.32 23.03
N ASN A 50 -15.78 -8.38 23.06
CA ASN A 50 -14.73 -8.58 24.08
C ASN A 50 -15.24 -8.39 25.52
N SER A 51 -16.41 -8.96 25.82
CA SER A 51 -17.08 -8.86 27.14
C SER A 51 -17.46 -7.45 27.58
N ARG A 52 -17.48 -6.48 26.66
CA ARG A 52 -17.92 -5.10 26.92
C ARG A 52 -19.18 -4.79 26.12
N PRO A 53 -20.25 -4.26 26.74
CA PRO A 53 -21.41 -3.77 26.01
C PRO A 53 -20.99 -2.70 25.00
N ASN A 54 -21.49 -2.79 23.77
CA ASN A 54 -21.15 -1.83 22.72
C ASN A 54 -22.41 -1.34 21.97
N ALA A 55 -22.25 -0.19 21.32
CA ALA A 55 -23.24 0.36 20.42
C ALA A 55 -22.53 0.72 19.11
N TRP A 56 -23.11 0.28 18.00
CA TRP A 56 -22.56 0.55 16.67
C TRP A 56 -23.30 1.71 16.03
N VAL A 57 -22.53 2.66 15.52
CA VAL A 57 -23.03 3.76 14.69
C VAL A 57 -22.62 3.47 13.27
N TYR A 58 -23.60 3.13 12.44
CA TYR A 58 -23.37 2.89 11.03
C TYR A 58 -23.33 4.21 10.28
N VAL A 59 -22.27 4.40 9.50
CA VAL A 59 -22.08 5.59 8.67
C VAL A 59 -21.91 5.11 7.24
N ASP A 60 -22.77 5.59 6.36
CA ASP A 60 -22.64 5.36 4.92
C ASP A 60 -21.98 6.58 4.27
N ILE A 61 -20.94 6.35 3.49
CA ILE A 61 -20.16 7.39 2.84
C ILE A 61 -20.28 7.26 1.33
N LYS A 62 -20.45 8.40 0.65
CA LYS A 62 -20.46 8.45 -0.82
C LYS A 62 -19.07 8.60 -1.44
N THR A 63 -18.06 8.90 -0.62
CA THR A 63 -16.67 9.06 -1.06
C THR A 63 -15.91 7.73 -0.97
N SER A 64 -14.92 7.57 -1.85
CA SER A 64 -13.97 6.45 -1.78
C SER A 64 -12.75 6.76 -0.90
N ASP A 65 -12.64 7.97 -0.35
CA ASP A 65 -11.61 8.35 0.61
C ASP A 65 -12.10 8.12 2.05
N ILE A 66 -11.90 6.88 2.51
CA ILE A 66 -12.25 6.46 3.88
C ILE A 66 -11.32 7.14 4.90
N GLY A 67 -10.04 7.32 4.55
CA GLY A 67 -9.03 7.86 5.45
C GLY A 67 -9.25 9.32 5.78
N GLY A 68 -9.44 10.16 4.74
CA GLY A 68 -9.72 11.58 4.93
C GLY A 68 -11.06 11.80 5.64
N TYR A 69 -12.09 11.01 5.31
CA TYR A 69 -13.37 11.09 6.01
C TYR A 69 -13.23 10.80 7.51
N VAL A 70 -12.59 9.69 7.88
CA VAL A 70 -12.43 9.31 9.29
C VAL A 70 -11.51 10.28 10.03
N ALA A 71 -10.48 10.83 9.38
CA ALA A 71 -9.63 11.87 9.97
C ALA A 71 -10.44 13.12 10.34
N ASN A 72 -11.24 13.63 9.40
CA ASN A 72 -12.10 14.79 9.63
C ASN A 72 -13.17 14.49 10.69
N ALA A 73 -13.78 13.31 10.63
CA ALA A 73 -14.79 12.90 11.60
C ALA A 73 -14.21 12.75 13.01
N LYS A 74 -12.98 12.22 13.16
CA LYS A 74 -12.26 12.17 14.43
C LYS A 74 -12.08 13.57 15.03
N GLU A 75 -11.73 14.56 14.23
CA GLU A 75 -11.59 15.95 14.70
C GLU A 75 -12.92 16.54 15.16
N VAL A 76 -13.97 16.39 14.35
CA VAL A 76 -15.31 16.91 14.67
C VAL A 76 -15.87 16.25 15.94
N VAL A 77 -15.77 14.93 16.07
CA VAL A 77 -16.23 14.19 17.25
C VAL A 77 -15.45 14.63 18.50
N LYS A 78 -14.13 14.80 18.39
CA LYS A 78 -13.30 15.28 19.50
C LYS A 78 -13.68 16.69 19.95
N ALA A 79 -14.10 17.55 19.01
CA ALA A 79 -14.49 18.92 19.31
C ALA A 79 -15.92 19.04 19.89
N GLN A 80 -16.88 18.28 19.36
CA GLN A 80 -18.30 18.46 19.67
C GLN A 80 -18.87 17.45 20.68
N VAL A 81 -18.21 16.30 20.89
CA VAL A 81 -18.73 15.22 21.73
C VAL A 81 -17.84 15.02 22.95
N LYS A 82 -18.42 15.26 24.14
CA LYS A 82 -17.79 14.90 25.41
C LYS A 82 -18.12 13.45 25.74
N ILE A 83 -17.12 12.58 25.64
CA ILE A 83 -17.25 11.16 25.98
C ILE A 83 -17.15 11.01 27.51
N PRO A 84 -18.16 10.43 28.18
CA PRO A 84 -18.10 10.18 29.63
C PRO A 84 -16.97 9.20 30.00
N ALA A 85 -16.48 9.29 31.23
CA ALA A 85 -15.48 8.34 31.73
C ALA A 85 -15.98 6.88 31.63
N GLY A 86 -15.10 5.98 31.23
CA GLY A 86 -15.41 4.55 31.05
C GLY A 86 -15.85 4.14 29.63
N TYR A 87 -16.16 5.11 28.76
CA TYR A 87 -16.46 4.85 27.34
C TYR A 87 -15.21 4.98 26.46
N THR A 88 -15.16 4.17 25.41
CA THR A 88 -14.11 4.22 24.39
C THR A 88 -14.77 4.27 23.02
N LEU A 89 -14.31 5.18 22.18
CA LEU A 89 -14.77 5.29 20.80
C LEU A 89 -13.73 4.66 19.89
N VAL A 90 -14.15 3.67 19.11
CA VAL A 90 -13.30 2.93 18.18
C VAL A 90 -13.92 3.05 16.79
N TRP A 91 -13.07 3.39 15.81
CA TRP A 91 -13.44 3.40 14.40
C TRP A 91 -13.14 2.02 13.82
N SER A 92 -14.19 1.28 13.46
CA SER A 92 -14.07 -0.08 12.90
C SER A 92 -14.55 -0.13 11.44
N GLY A 93 -14.64 -1.34 10.88
CA GLY A 93 -15.00 -1.58 9.49
C GLY A 93 -13.80 -1.49 8.56
N GLN A 94 -14.00 -0.93 7.36
CA GLN A 94 -12.95 -0.83 6.34
C GLN A 94 -11.74 0.01 6.77
N PHE A 95 -11.95 1.01 7.63
CA PHE A 95 -10.88 1.86 8.14
C PHE A 95 -9.87 1.08 9.01
N GLU A 96 -10.35 0.16 9.85
CA GLU A 96 -9.49 -0.69 10.69
C GLU A 96 -8.61 -1.61 9.83
N TYR A 97 -9.16 -2.17 8.75
CA TYR A 97 -8.38 -2.94 7.78
C TYR A 97 -7.34 -2.09 7.05
N MET A 98 -7.67 -0.83 6.75
CA MET A 98 -6.75 0.11 6.12
C MET A 98 -5.60 0.51 7.06
N GLU A 99 -5.87 0.80 8.34
CA GLU A 99 -4.83 1.08 9.34
C GLU A 99 -3.90 -0.13 9.52
N ARG A 100 -4.44 -1.34 9.68
CA ARG A 100 -3.65 -2.58 9.74
C ARG A 100 -2.78 -2.79 8.51
N ALA A 101 -3.33 -2.52 7.32
CA ALA A 101 -2.56 -2.63 6.09
C ALA A 101 -1.45 -1.59 6.00
N ALA A 102 -1.69 -0.35 6.44
CA ALA A 102 -0.68 0.70 6.49
C ALA A 102 0.47 0.34 7.45
N GLU A 103 0.17 -0.20 8.62
CA GLU A 103 1.18 -0.72 9.57
C GLU A 103 2.01 -1.84 8.95
N ARG A 104 1.37 -2.79 8.26
CA ARG A 104 2.10 -3.84 7.54
C ARG A 104 2.98 -3.27 6.44
N LEU A 105 2.48 -2.33 5.64
CA LEU A 105 3.25 -1.69 4.56
C LEU A 105 4.48 -0.93 5.10
N ARG A 106 4.41 -0.33 6.29
CA ARG A 106 5.57 0.29 6.95
C ARG A 106 6.71 -0.69 7.22
N ILE A 107 6.41 -1.99 7.37
CA ILE A 107 7.40 -3.05 7.57
C ILE A 107 7.79 -3.65 6.22
N VAL A 108 6.81 -3.95 5.35
CA VAL A 108 7.04 -4.61 4.07
C VAL A 108 7.89 -3.76 3.14
N VAL A 109 7.66 -2.45 3.03
CA VAL A 109 8.41 -1.57 2.12
C VAL A 109 9.92 -1.57 2.43
N PRO A 110 10.38 -1.31 3.67
CA PRO A 110 11.80 -1.43 4.01
C PRO A 110 12.37 -2.83 3.76
N VAL A 111 11.63 -3.88 4.10
CA VAL A 111 12.08 -5.27 3.88
C VAL A 111 12.26 -5.56 2.39
N THR A 112 11.32 -5.13 1.54
CA THR A 112 11.44 -5.31 0.09
C THR A 112 12.62 -4.54 -0.48
N LEU A 113 12.83 -3.29 -0.06
CA LEU A 113 14.00 -2.51 -0.48
C LEU A 113 15.29 -3.20 -0.03
N LEU A 114 15.36 -3.70 1.20
CA LEU A 114 16.51 -4.44 1.70
C LEU A 114 16.78 -5.72 0.87
N VAL A 115 15.74 -6.47 0.53
CA VAL A 115 15.87 -7.67 -0.31
C VAL A 115 16.38 -7.30 -1.71
N ILE A 116 15.84 -6.25 -2.34
CA ILE A 116 16.33 -5.74 -3.63
C ILE A 116 17.82 -5.36 -3.49
N PHE A 117 18.19 -4.61 -2.45
CA PHE A 117 19.58 -4.23 -2.19
C PHE A 117 20.50 -5.45 -2.08
N LEU A 118 20.10 -6.46 -1.30
CA LEU A 118 20.90 -7.67 -1.10
C LEU A 118 21.07 -8.47 -2.40
N LEU A 119 20.02 -8.60 -3.21
CA LEU A 119 20.11 -9.27 -4.50
C LEU A 119 21.07 -8.54 -5.44
N LEU A 120 20.99 -7.22 -5.49
CA LEU A 120 21.90 -6.38 -6.28
C LEU A 120 23.34 -6.47 -5.75
N TYR A 121 23.52 -6.44 -4.43
CA TYR A 121 24.83 -6.58 -3.79
C TYR A 121 25.46 -7.94 -4.11
N PHE A 122 24.70 -9.03 -4.11
CA PHE A 122 25.23 -10.34 -4.48
C PHE A 122 25.54 -10.45 -5.98
N ASN A 123 24.79 -9.75 -6.83
CA ASN A 123 25.04 -9.73 -8.27
C ASN A 123 26.32 -8.97 -8.61
N PHE A 124 26.46 -7.75 -8.10
CA PHE A 124 27.57 -6.84 -8.42
C PHE A 124 28.81 -7.03 -7.53
N ARG A 125 28.66 -7.63 -6.35
CA ARG A 125 29.70 -7.75 -5.31
C ARG A 125 30.34 -6.42 -4.90
N ASN A 126 29.65 -5.32 -5.17
CA ASN A 126 30.05 -3.95 -4.84
C ASN A 126 28.88 -3.24 -4.15
N ILE A 127 29.17 -2.28 -3.27
CA ILE A 127 28.16 -1.50 -2.54
C ILE A 127 27.73 -0.28 -3.35
N SER A 128 28.62 0.30 -4.16
CA SER A 128 28.32 1.53 -4.91
C SER A 128 27.27 1.31 -6.01
N GLU A 129 27.38 0.22 -6.76
CA GLU A 129 26.49 -0.09 -7.89
C GLU A 129 25.01 -0.30 -7.43
N PRO A 130 24.70 -1.15 -6.44
CA PRO A 130 23.34 -1.28 -5.90
C PRO A 130 22.74 0.03 -5.40
N LEU A 131 23.53 0.90 -4.76
CA LEU A 131 23.06 2.19 -4.29
C LEU A 131 22.65 3.11 -5.44
N VAL A 132 23.43 3.11 -6.53
CA VAL A 132 23.09 3.88 -7.74
C VAL A 132 21.84 3.32 -8.41
N VAL A 133 21.69 2.00 -8.49
CA VAL A 133 20.46 1.38 -9.00
C VAL A 133 19.25 1.77 -8.16
N MET A 134 19.37 1.79 -6.83
CA MET A 134 18.26 2.19 -5.95
C MET A 134 17.78 3.63 -6.18
N LEU A 135 18.60 4.52 -6.74
CA LEU A 135 18.17 5.86 -7.13
C LEU A 135 17.15 5.87 -8.28
N SER A 136 17.01 4.77 -9.04
CA SER A 136 15.98 4.65 -10.07
C SER A 136 14.57 4.50 -9.48
N ILE A 137 14.45 3.99 -8.25
CA ILE A 137 13.15 3.74 -7.60
C ILE A 137 12.40 5.07 -7.36
N PRO A 138 13.00 6.11 -6.75
CA PRO A 138 12.38 7.44 -6.65
C PRO A 138 11.91 8.00 -7.99
N PHE A 139 12.63 7.76 -9.09
CA PHE A 139 12.24 8.23 -10.41
C PHE A 139 10.92 7.61 -10.89
N GLY A 140 10.66 6.35 -10.55
CA GLY A 140 9.38 5.71 -10.80
C GLY A 140 8.26 6.21 -9.90
N LEU A 141 8.55 6.43 -8.63
CA LEU A 141 7.55 6.95 -7.69
C LEU A 141 6.94 8.26 -8.19
N ILE A 142 7.76 9.16 -8.74
CA ILE A 142 7.29 10.45 -9.29
C ILE A 142 6.20 10.23 -10.34
N GLY A 143 6.46 9.45 -11.39
CA GLY A 143 5.47 9.21 -12.46
C GLY A 143 4.25 8.44 -11.99
N GLY A 144 4.43 7.47 -11.09
CA GLY A 144 3.33 6.72 -10.51
C GLY A 144 2.38 7.62 -9.70
N PHE A 145 2.92 8.49 -8.84
CA PHE A 145 2.10 9.46 -8.08
C PHE A 145 1.38 10.44 -9.00
N TRP A 146 2.04 10.96 -10.04
CA TRP A 146 1.42 11.85 -11.01
C TRP A 146 0.25 11.20 -11.76
N LEU A 147 0.41 9.96 -12.20
CA LEU A 147 -0.66 9.27 -12.94
C LEU A 147 -1.86 8.96 -12.03
N ILE A 148 -1.61 8.52 -10.79
CA ILE A 148 -2.67 8.27 -9.79
C ILE A 148 -3.43 9.55 -9.48
N TYR A 149 -2.71 10.66 -9.30
CA TYR A 149 -3.31 11.98 -9.07
C TYR A 149 -4.18 12.41 -10.25
N TRP A 150 -3.69 12.25 -11.48
CA TRP A 150 -4.44 12.63 -12.69
C TRP A 150 -5.71 11.77 -12.90
N LEU A 151 -5.66 10.49 -12.52
CA LEU A 151 -6.80 9.58 -12.56
C LEU A 151 -7.77 9.73 -11.37
N GLY A 152 -7.44 10.57 -10.38
CA GLY A 152 -8.25 10.76 -9.18
C GLY A 152 -8.34 9.50 -8.30
N PHE A 153 -7.32 8.64 -8.33
CA PHE A 153 -7.27 7.43 -7.51
C PHE A 153 -6.76 7.75 -6.10
N ASN A 154 -7.42 7.18 -5.08
CA ASN A 154 -6.97 7.28 -3.69
C ASN A 154 -5.84 6.31 -3.38
N MET A 155 -4.99 6.67 -2.42
CA MET A 155 -4.02 5.74 -1.87
C MET A 155 -4.72 4.55 -1.22
N SER A 156 -4.32 3.36 -1.65
CA SER A 156 -4.90 2.10 -1.20
C SER A 156 -3.84 1.01 -1.20
N VAL A 157 -4.16 -0.14 -0.61
CA VAL A 157 -3.27 -1.31 -0.59
C VAL A 157 -2.92 -1.76 -2.02
N ALA A 158 -3.90 -1.72 -2.93
CA ALA A 158 -3.71 -2.03 -4.36
C ALA A 158 -2.64 -1.14 -5.01
N VAL A 159 -2.73 0.18 -4.78
CA VAL A 159 -1.75 1.16 -5.26
C VAL A 159 -0.37 0.89 -4.68
N ALA A 160 -0.29 0.60 -3.38
CA ALA A 160 0.99 0.30 -2.72
C ALA A 160 1.67 -0.94 -3.30
N VAL A 161 0.91 -2.00 -3.60
CA VAL A 161 1.41 -3.20 -4.29
C VAL A 161 1.94 -2.85 -5.68
N GLY A 162 1.24 -1.98 -6.43
CA GLY A 162 1.72 -1.48 -7.72
C GLY A 162 3.04 -0.72 -7.62
N PHE A 163 3.25 0.11 -6.60
CA PHE A 163 4.53 0.78 -6.36
C PHE A 163 5.66 -0.18 -5.98
N ILE A 164 5.36 -1.23 -5.22
CA ILE A 164 6.34 -2.28 -4.90
C ILE A 164 6.76 -3.01 -6.18
N ALA A 165 5.81 -3.38 -7.04
CA ALA A 165 6.10 -3.99 -8.33
C ALA A 165 6.94 -3.05 -9.23
N LEU A 166 6.57 -1.76 -9.27
CA LEU A 166 7.33 -0.74 -9.98
C LEU A 166 8.77 -0.63 -9.48
N ALA A 167 9.01 -0.70 -8.16
CA ALA A 167 10.37 -0.62 -7.61
C ALA A 167 11.27 -1.77 -8.12
N GLY A 168 10.71 -2.98 -8.27
CA GLY A 168 11.43 -4.12 -8.85
C GLY A 168 11.79 -3.90 -10.32
N VAL A 169 10.84 -3.46 -11.13
CA VAL A 169 11.07 -3.17 -12.57
C VAL A 169 12.01 -1.97 -12.75
N ALA A 170 11.92 -0.95 -11.88
CA ALA A 170 12.84 0.17 -11.90
C ALA A 170 14.28 -0.27 -11.56
N ALA A 171 14.44 -1.19 -10.62
CA ALA A 171 15.73 -1.80 -10.32
C ALA A 171 16.26 -2.61 -11.52
N GLU A 172 15.42 -3.38 -12.20
CA GLU A 172 15.78 -4.11 -13.43
C GLU A 172 16.35 -3.17 -14.51
N ILE A 173 15.65 -2.06 -14.79
CA ILE A 173 16.14 -1.06 -15.77
C ILE A 173 17.45 -0.43 -15.30
N GLY A 174 17.58 -0.12 -14.00
CA GLY A 174 18.83 0.43 -13.45
C GLY A 174 20.01 -0.53 -13.62
N VAL A 175 19.81 -1.82 -13.34
CA VAL A 175 20.83 -2.87 -13.54
C VAL A 175 21.26 -2.95 -15.00
N LEU A 176 20.30 -2.91 -15.94
CA LEU A 176 20.60 -2.93 -17.36
C LEU A 176 21.51 -1.76 -17.76
N VAL A 177 21.16 -0.53 -17.36
CA VAL A 177 21.96 0.67 -17.67
C VAL A 177 23.38 0.55 -17.13
N LEU A 178 23.55 0.15 -15.86
CA LEU A 178 24.87 0.00 -15.25
C LEU A 178 25.70 -1.07 -15.95
N THR A 179 25.10 -2.25 -16.19
CA THR A 179 25.79 -3.38 -16.86
C THR A 179 26.30 -2.97 -18.24
N PHE A 180 25.53 -2.17 -18.98
CA PHE A 180 25.95 -1.68 -20.29
C PHE A 180 27.09 -0.67 -20.20
N ILE A 181 27.05 0.24 -19.23
CA ILE A 181 28.16 1.17 -18.96
C ILE A 181 29.42 0.41 -18.57
N ASP A 182 29.30 -0.57 -17.68
CA ASP A 182 30.43 -1.38 -17.21
C ASP A 182 31.07 -2.21 -18.32
N HIS A 183 30.25 -2.75 -19.22
CA HIS A 183 30.75 -3.49 -20.37
C HIS A 183 31.61 -2.61 -21.29
N GLU A 184 31.15 -1.39 -21.57
CA GLU A 184 31.87 -0.44 -22.43
C GLU A 184 33.14 0.09 -21.75
N ILE A 185 33.09 0.35 -20.43
CA ILE A 185 34.27 0.71 -19.64
C ILE A 185 35.31 -0.42 -19.63
N ALA A 186 34.87 -1.66 -19.42
CA ALA A 186 35.75 -2.82 -19.43
C ALA A 186 36.42 -3.02 -20.79
N ARG A 187 35.68 -2.81 -21.89
CA ARG A 187 36.21 -2.85 -23.25
C ARG A 187 37.30 -1.79 -23.45
N ARG A 188 37.01 -0.51 -23.15
CA ARG A 188 37.99 0.58 -23.34
C ARG A 188 39.22 0.44 -22.45
N ARG A 189 39.07 -0.10 -21.23
CA ARG A 189 40.22 -0.42 -20.36
C ARG A 189 41.13 -1.47 -20.97
N ARG A 190 40.57 -2.51 -21.60
CA ARG A 190 41.36 -3.54 -22.30
C ARG A 190 42.08 -2.95 -23.50
N ASP A 191 41.40 -2.14 -24.31
CA ASP A 191 41.97 -1.55 -25.53
C ASP A 191 43.11 -0.56 -25.22
N LYS A 192 42.98 0.20 -24.12
CA LYS A 192 44.00 1.17 -23.68
C LYS A 192 45.12 0.55 -22.82
N GLY A 193 44.88 -0.63 -22.23
CA GLY A 193 45.82 -1.29 -21.34
C GLY A 193 46.07 -0.55 -20.02
N GLY A 194 45.13 0.30 -19.56
CA GLY A 194 45.34 1.12 -18.37
C GLY A 194 44.14 1.95 -17.92
N HIS A 195 44.38 2.88 -16.98
CA HIS A 195 43.34 3.73 -16.41
C HIS A 195 42.74 4.69 -17.44
N LEU A 196 41.42 4.88 -17.36
CA LEU A 196 40.74 5.87 -18.16
C LEU A 196 40.91 7.26 -17.53
N ASN A 197 40.78 8.30 -18.36
CA ASN A 197 40.66 9.67 -17.89
C ASN A 197 39.18 10.04 -17.75
N ALA A 198 38.86 11.11 -17.01
CA ALA A 198 37.48 11.52 -16.76
C ALA A 198 36.66 11.73 -18.05
N LYS A 199 37.30 12.28 -19.09
CA LYS A 199 36.69 12.46 -20.41
C LYS A 199 36.37 11.13 -21.09
N GLU A 200 37.28 10.16 -21.01
CA GLU A 200 37.11 8.83 -21.60
C GLU A 200 36.03 8.01 -20.89
N ILE A 201 35.90 8.15 -19.56
CA ILE A 201 34.77 7.57 -18.82
C ILE A 201 33.45 8.15 -19.32
N MET A 202 33.37 9.47 -19.50
CA MET A 202 32.13 10.11 -19.95
C MET A 202 31.75 9.69 -21.37
N GLU A 203 32.73 9.55 -22.26
CA GLU A 203 32.54 9.01 -23.61
C GLU A 203 32.12 7.54 -23.58
N ALA A 204 32.67 6.73 -22.67
CA ALA A 204 32.27 5.33 -22.48
C ALA A 204 30.83 5.22 -21.96
N VAL A 205 30.46 6.05 -20.98
CA VAL A 205 29.09 6.14 -20.46
C VAL A 205 28.11 6.53 -21.57
N HIS A 206 28.48 7.52 -22.39
CA HIS A 206 27.64 7.95 -23.51
C HIS A 206 27.47 6.85 -24.56
N ALA A 207 28.55 6.19 -24.97
CA ALA A 207 28.52 5.08 -25.92
C ALA A 207 27.72 3.88 -25.38
N GLY A 208 28.02 3.46 -24.15
CA GLY A 208 27.37 2.34 -23.47
C GLY A 208 25.86 2.57 -23.27
N THR A 209 25.45 3.80 -22.98
CA THR A 209 24.03 4.14 -22.85
C THR A 209 23.34 4.22 -24.22
N SER A 210 23.97 4.87 -25.21
CA SER A 210 23.36 5.14 -26.53
C SER A 210 23.10 3.87 -27.35
N GLU A 211 24.04 2.92 -27.35
CA GLU A 211 23.87 1.65 -28.09
C GLU A 211 22.75 0.77 -27.52
N ARG A 212 22.31 1.05 -26.29
CA ARG A 212 21.46 0.15 -25.50
C ARG A 212 20.13 0.79 -25.09
N VAL A 213 19.79 1.92 -25.68
CA VAL A 213 18.46 2.55 -25.55
C VAL A 213 17.35 1.62 -26.07
N ARG A 214 17.59 0.90 -27.18
CA ARG A 214 16.57 0.05 -27.81
C ARG A 214 16.04 -1.06 -26.87
N PRO A 215 16.87 -1.87 -26.20
CA PRO A 215 16.41 -2.83 -25.19
C PRO A 215 15.62 -2.19 -24.03
N ILE A 216 16.06 -1.04 -23.53
CA ILE A 216 15.43 -0.34 -22.40
C ILE A 216 14.05 0.19 -22.79
N VAL A 217 13.94 0.83 -23.97
CA VAL A 217 12.66 1.34 -24.47
C VAL A 217 11.71 0.19 -24.84
N MET A 218 12.23 -0.94 -25.35
CA MET A 218 11.43 -2.11 -25.68
C MET A 218 10.73 -2.68 -24.45
N THR A 219 11.47 -2.89 -23.34
CA THR A 219 10.89 -3.42 -22.09
C THR A 219 9.88 -2.45 -21.49
N ALA A 220 10.21 -1.16 -21.44
CA ALA A 220 9.28 -0.13 -20.98
C ALA A 220 7.98 -0.09 -21.79
N THR A 221 8.10 -0.11 -23.11
CA THR A 221 6.95 -0.10 -24.02
C THR A 221 6.13 -1.38 -23.86
N ALA A 222 6.75 -2.55 -23.73
CA ALA A 222 6.04 -3.81 -23.54
C ALA A 222 5.22 -3.81 -22.24
N ILE A 223 5.79 -3.29 -21.15
CA ILE A 223 5.09 -3.19 -19.86
C ILE A 223 3.93 -2.19 -19.95
N ILE A 224 4.17 -0.99 -20.50
CA ILE A 224 3.12 0.02 -20.66
C ILE A 224 1.99 -0.52 -21.57
N ALA A 225 2.33 -1.08 -22.73
CA ALA A 225 1.37 -1.63 -23.68
C ALA A 225 0.60 -2.83 -23.10
N GLY A 226 1.24 -3.67 -22.30
CA GLY A 226 0.60 -4.80 -21.62
C GLY A 226 -0.35 -4.39 -20.50
N LEU A 227 -0.09 -3.26 -19.83
CA LEU A 227 -0.91 -2.76 -18.73
C LEU A 227 -2.00 -1.77 -19.18
N LEU A 228 -1.86 -1.13 -20.34
CA LEU A 228 -2.87 -0.21 -20.89
C LEU A 228 -4.29 -0.83 -21.03
N PRO A 229 -4.46 -2.07 -21.52
CA PRO A 229 -5.79 -2.69 -21.59
C PRO A 229 -6.46 -2.84 -20.21
N ILE A 230 -5.67 -3.10 -19.17
CA ILE A 230 -6.17 -3.19 -17.79
C ILE A 230 -6.70 -1.83 -17.32
N MET A 231 -6.09 -0.74 -17.78
CA MET A 231 -6.52 0.61 -17.46
C MET A 231 -7.85 1.01 -18.09
N TRP A 232 -8.18 0.49 -19.28
CA TRP A 232 -9.43 0.80 -19.99
C TRP A 232 -10.56 -0.21 -19.76
N GLY A 233 -10.27 -1.38 -19.20
CA GLY A 233 -11.28 -2.39 -18.93
C GLY A 233 -12.33 -1.90 -17.94
N SER A 234 -13.61 -2.09 -18.26
CA SER A 234 -14.76 -1.81 -17.39
C SER A 234 -15.40 -3.07 -16.79
N ALA A 235 -14.75 -4.22 -16.97
CA ALA A 235 -15.23 -5.51 -16.48
C ALA A 235 -15.25 -5.59 -14.93
N THR A 236 -15.91 -6.61 -14.38
CA THR A 236 -15.90 -6.87 -12.94
C THR A 236 -14.47 -7.01 -12.41
N GLY A 237 -14.16 -6.33 -11.30
CA GLY A 237 -12.81 -6.32 -10.72
C GLY A 237 -11.83 -5.32 -11.35
N SER A 238 -12.22 -4.64 -12.44
CA SER A 238 -11.40 -3.61 -13.10
C SER A 238 -10.96 -2.50 -12.15
N SER A 239 -11.85 -2.06 -11.24
CA SER A 239 -11.56 -0.98 -10.29
C SER A 239 -10.37 -1.27 -9.37
N VAL A 240 -10.11 -2.54 -9.03
CA VAL A 240 -8.94 -2.93 -8.25
C VAL A 240 -7.72 -3.04 -9.15
N MET A 241 -7.85 -3.67 -10.31
CA MET A 241 -6.74 -3.89 -11.24
C MET A 241 -6.17 -2.57 -11.79
N GLN A 242 -7.03 -1.59 -12.12
CA GLN A 242 -6.62 -0.26 -12.54
C GLN A 242 -5.75 0.46 -11.49
N ARG A 243 -6.10 0.30 -10.20
CA ARG A 243 -5.35 0.88 -9.08
C ARG A 243 -3.99 0.22 -8.86
N ILE A 244 -3.86 -1.08 -9.18
CA ILE A 244 -2.58 -1.80 -9.14
C ILE A 244 -1.71 -1.39 -10.34
N ALA A 245 -2.29 -1.26 -11.53
CA ALA A 245 -1.57 -1.00 -12.78
C ALA A 245 -1.15 0.47 -12.95
N ALA A 246 -1.94 1.44 -12.50
CA ALA A 246 -1.66 2.87 -12.67
C ALA A 246 -0.27 3.30 -12.15
N PRO A 247 0.17 2.94 -10.92
CA PRO A 247 1.51 3.27 -10.45
C PRO A 247 2.61 2.75 -11.41
N MET A 248 2.44 1.54 -11.94
CA MET A 248 3.40 0.93 -12.85
C MET A 248 3.43 1.66 -14.20
N VAL A 249 2.29 1.94 -14.82
CA VAL A 249 2.24 2.64 -16.12
C VAL A 249 2.86 4.02 -16.02
N GLY A 250 2.45 4.81 -15.03
CA GLY A 250 2.97 6.17 -14.82
C GLY A 250 4.44 6.16 -14.46
N GLY A 251 4.84 5.25 -13.57
CA GLY A 251 6.22 5.11 -13.12
C GLY A 251 7.16 4.63 -14.21
N MET A 252 6.72 3.74 -15.10
CA MET A 252 7.56 3.26 -16.19
C MET A 252 7.93 4.36 -17.18
N ALA A 253 7.00 5.29 -17.46
CA ALA A 253 7.29 6.45 -18.29
C ALA A 253 8.43 7.30 -17.70
N THR A 254 8.35 7.62 -16.40
CA THR A 254 9.37 8.44 -15.74
C THR A 254 10.68 7.69 -15.49
N VAL A 255 10.63 6.41 -15.09
CA VAL A 255 11.82 5.55 -14.96
C VAL A 255 12.59 5.50 -16.26
N THR A 256 11.93 5.28 -17.39
CA THR A 256 12.61 5.13 -18.68
C THR A 256 13.36 6.40 -19.06
N ILE A 257 12.70 7.56 -18.94
CA ILE A 257 13.28 8.86 -19.29
C ILE A 257 14.42 9.23 -18.32
N LEU A 258 14.14 9.19 -17.02
CA LEU A 258 15.09 9.62 -16.00
C LEU A 258 16.26 8.64 -15.85
N SER A 259 16.04 7.34 -16.06
CA SER A 259 17.13 6.35 -15.98
C SER A 259 18.06 6.40 -17.19
N LEU A 260 17.61 6.89 -18.35
CA LEU A 260 18.47 7.10 -19.51
C LEU A 260 19.22 8.44 -19.48
N LEU A 261 18.69 9.44 -18.77
CA LEU A 261 19.29 10.77 -18.70
C LEU A 261 20.12 10.99 -17.43
N VAL A 262 19.56 10.65 -16.27
CA VAL A 262 20.12 11.00 -14.95
C VAL A 262 21.04 9.91 -14.44
N LEU A 263 20.63 8.63 -14.57
CA LEU A 263 21.41 7.50 -14.05
C LEU A 263 22.83 7.42 -14.64
N PRO A 264 23.06 7.58 -15.96
CA PRO A 264 24.39 7.50 -16.54
C PRO A 264 25.31 8.62 -16.03
N VAL A 265 24.76 9.81 -15.81
CA VAL A 265 25.50 10.96 -15.26
C VAL A 265 25.92 10.66 -13.82
N ILE A 266 25.00 10.19 -12.99
CA ILE A 266 25.29 9.82 -11.60
C ILE A 266 26.34 8.70 -11.55
N TYR A 267 26.15 7.65 -12.34
CA TYR A 267 27.08 6.52 -12.35
C TYR A 267 28.47 6.91 -12.89
N GLY A 268 28.52 7.73 -13.94
CA GLY A 268 29.77 8.28 -14.46
C GLY A 268 30.55 9.09 -13.43
N LEU A 269 29.87 9.89 -12.59
CA LEU A 269 30.51 10.62 -11.49
C LEU A 269 31.06 9.68 -10.41
N VAL A 270 30.31 8.62 -10.07
CA VAL A 270 30.77 7.59 -9.12
C VAL A 270 32.02 6.89 -9.64
N LEU A 271 32.02 6.50 -10.92
CA LEU A 271 33.17 5.86 -11.57
C LEU A 271 34.40 6.77 -11.62
N GLN A 272 34.23 8.05 -11.98
CA GLN A 272 35.33 9.03 -11.95
C GLN A 272 35.90 9.19 -10.54
N PHE A 273 35.05 9.19 -9.52
CA PHE A 273 35.48 9.28 -8.13
C PHE A 273 36.26 8.03 -7.69
N GLN A 274 35.78 6.84 -8.03
CA GLN A 274 36.47 5.57 -7.76
C GLN A 274 37.86 5.53 -8.44
N GLU A 275 37.96 5.98 -9.70
CA GLU A 275 39.24 6.00 -10.43
C GLU A 275 40.23 7.01 -9.84
N ARG A 276 39.76 8.17 -9.38
CA ARG A 276 40.58 9.14 -8.64
C ARG A 276 41.09 8.56 -7.31
N GLN A 277 40.26 7.81 -6.59
CA GLN A 277 40.68 7.15 -5.35
C GLN A 277 41.74 6.06 -5.60
N LEU A 278 41.56 5.25 -6.64
CA LEU A 278 42.55 4.22 -7.03
C LEU A 278 43.90 4.85 -7.38
N ARG A 279 43.91 5.90 -8.20
CA ARG A 279 45.14 6.65 -8.52
C ARG A 279 45.83 7.21 -7.29
N ARG A 280 45.07 7.77 -6.33
CA ARG A 280 45.61 8.28 -5.06
C ARG A 280 46.19 7.18 -4.16
N ARG A 281 45.63 5.97 -4.19
CA ARG A 281 46.15 4.83 -3.44
C ARG A 281 47.46 4.30 -4.05
N MET A 282 47.54 4.19 -5.37
CA MET A 282 48.77 3.78 -6.05
C MET A 282 49.90 4.80 -5.89
N ALA A 283 49.58 6.10 -5.98
CA ALA A 283 50.56 7.16 -5.74
C ALA A 283 51.09 7.18 -4.28
N LYS A 284 50.33 6.64 -3.32
CA LYS A 284 50.79 6.50 -1.93
C LYS A 284 51.61 5.23 -1.71
N SER A 285 51.44 4.18 -2.52
CA SER A 285 52.22 2.94 -2.42
C SER A 285 53.54 2.98 -3.19
N GLU A 286 53.69 3.87 -4.19
CA GLU A 286 54.98 4.10 -4.87
C GLU A 286 55.93 5.02 -4.06
N VAL A 287 55.41 5.73 -3.05
CA VAL A 287 56.16 6.69 -2.23
C VAL A 287 56.56 6.10 -0.87
N ALA A 288 56.08 4.91 -0.53
CA ALA A 288 56.41 4.16 0.70
C ALA A 288 57.31 2.97 0.37
#